data_AF-A0AA95FJ06-F1
#
_entry.id   AF-A0AA95FJ06-F1
#
_cell.length_a   1.000
_cell.length_b   1.000
_cell.length_c   1.000
_cell.angle_alpha   90.00
_cell.angle_beta   90.00
_cell.angle_gamma   90.00
#
_symmetry.space_group_name_H-M   'P 1'
#
loop_
_entity.id
_entity.type
_entity.pdbx_description
1 polymer ?
#
loop_
_entity_poly.entity_id
_entity_poly.type
_entity_poly.pdbx_seq_one_letter_code
_entity_poly.pdbx_strand_id
1 'polypeptide(L)'
;MNKTLLEISQTKNAGLSEVLVNWRNYNQETVILAVSELKKRNIPFNDEMQGLLTDFAEYNGKSIAELEQGFFQDKGVSNYDEYYQSKINVLEKSDEEKLLLDQLRRERIHQLGQIEQKQAGKDVLYGALWLGGGLIITLISLNNGKGGVIAYGAIIFGGIQFFRGLMKS
;
A
#
# COMPACT_ATOMS: atom_id res chain seq x y z
N MET A 1 -2.66 -14.91 -24.58
CA MET A 1 -2.45 -13.76 -23.67
C MET A 1 -3.72 -13.56 -22.85
N ASN A 2 -3.58 -13.25 -21.57
CA ASN A 2 -4.70 -12.96 -20.68
C ASN A 2 -4.67 -11.47 -20.36
N LYS A 3 -5.79 -10.76 -20.54
CA LYS A 3 -5.97 -9.38 -20.10
C LYS A 3 -7.01 -9.35 -18.99
N THR A 4 -6.72 -8.61 -17.94
CA THR A 4 -7.63 -8.38 -16.82
C THR A 4 -8.80 -7.47 -17.24
N LEU A 5 -9.88 -7.50 -16.46
CA LEU A 5 -11.02 -6.59 -16.67
C LEU A 5 -10.60 -5.11 -16.65
N LEU A 6 -9.68 -4.75 -15.75
CA LEU A 6 -9.17 -3.38 -15.63
C LEU A 6 -8.46 -2.96 -16.92
N GLU A 7 -7.55 -3.79 -17.42
CA GLU A 7 -6.84 -3.54 -18.67
C GLU A 7 -7.81 -3.42 -19.84
N ILE A 8 -8.83 -4.28 -19.94
CA ILE A 8 -9.85 -4.21 -20.98
C ILE A 8 -10.67 -2.91 -20.89
N SER A 9 -11.13 -2.54 -19.68
CA SER A 9 -11.91 -1.31 -19.49
C SER A 9 -11.12 -0.03 -19.79
N GLN A 10 -9.80 -0.05 -19.64
CA GLN A 10 -8.93 1.08 -19.96
C GLN A 10 -8.41 1.04 -21.41
N THR A 11 -8.53 -0.09 -22.09
CA THR A 11 -8.08 -0.26 -23.49
C THR A 11 -8.98 0.55 -24.42
N LYS A 12 -8.37 1.32 -25.33
CA LYS A 12 -9.10 2.09 -26.35
C LYS A 12 -9.82 1.16 -27.33
N ASN A 13 -10.86 1.66 -28.01
CA ASN A 13 -11.66 0.87 -28.94
C ASN A 13 -10.82 0.12 -29.99
N ALA A 14 -9.80 0.76 -30.57
CA ALA A 14 -8.89 0.13 -31.52
C ALA A 14 -8.18 -1.11 -30.93
N GLY A 15 -7.76 -1.06 -29.67
CA GLY A 15 -7.13 -2.19 -28.99
C GLY A 15 -8.12 -3.30 -28.63
N LEU A 16 -9.41 -2.97 -28.43
CA LEU A 16 -10.46 -3.98 -28.26
C LEU A 16 -10.76 -4.69 -29.58
N SER A 17 -10.82 -3.95 -30.69
CA SER A 17 -10.95 -4.52 -32.03
C SER A 17 -9.75 -5.41 -32.39
N GLU A 18 -8.53 -5.02 -32.00
CA GLU A 18 -7.33 -5.85 -32.19
C GLU A 18 -7.41 -7.19 -31.44
N VAL A 19 -8.02 -7.20 -30.25
CA VAL A 19 -8.30 -8.46 -29.52
C VAL A 19 -9.23 -9.36 -30.31
N LEU A 20 -10.24 -8.80 -31.00
CA LEU A 20 -11.13 -9.57 -31.86
C LEU A 20 -10.40 -10.10 -33.10
N VAL A 21 -9.62 -9.26 -33.78
CA VAL A 21 -8.84 -9.66 -34.97
C VAL A 21 -7.88 -10.81 -34.62
N ASN A 22 -7.27 -10.75 -33.44
CA ASN A 22 -6.29 -11.72 -32.99
C ASN A 22 -6.86 -12.68 -31.93
N TRP A 23 -8.16 -12.97 -31.96
CA TRP A 23 -8.85 -13.71 -30.88
C TRP A 23 -8.19 -15.05 -30.53
N ARG A 24 -7.58 -15.73 -31.51
CA ARG A 24 -6.85 -17.00 -31.33
C ARG A 24 -5.63 -16.88 -30.41
N ASN A 25 -5.06 -15.68 -30.28
CA ASN A 25 -3.92 -15.40 -29.42
C ASN A 25 -4.34 -15.06 -27.99
N TYR A 26 -5.64 -14.93 -27.72
CA TYR A 26 -6.20 -14.56 -26.43
C TYR A 26 -6.98 -15.72 -25.82
N ASN A 27 -7.14 -15.72 -24.49
CA ASN A 27 -8.06 -16.66 -23.86
C ASN A 27 -9.51 -16.25 -24.14
N GLN A 28 -10.42 -17.23 -24.06
CA GLN A 28 -11.85 -17.03 -24.25
C GLN A 28 -12.39 -15.89 -23.37
N GLU A 29 -11.95 -15.81 -22.11
CA GLU A 29 -12.35 -14.75 -21.18
C GLU A 29 -11.99 -13.35 -21.69
N THR A 30 -10.76 -13.13 -22.20
CA THR A 30 -10.34 -11.81 -22.71
C THR A 30 -11.18 -11.41 -23.92
N VAL A 31 -11.49 -12.35 -24.81
CA VAL A 31 -12.33 -12.08 -25.99
C VAL A 31 -13.74 -11.71 -25.55
N ILE A 32 -14.35 -12.48 -24.64
CA ILE A 32 -15.67 -12.18 -24.06
C ILE A 32 -15.69 -10.79 -23.43
N LEU A 33 -14.70 -10.47 -22.59
CA LEU A 33 -14.60 -9.18 -21.93
C LEU A 33 -14.45 -8.03 -22.94
N ALA A 34 -13.66 -8.21 -23.99
CA ALA A 34 -13.48 -7.21 -25.04
C ALA A 34 -14.78 -6.96 -25.83
N VAL A 35 -15.52 -8.02 -26.15
CA VAL A 35 -16.83 -7.92 -26.83
C VAL A 35 -17.83 -7.20 -25.95
N SER A 36 -17.96 -7.61 -24.69
CA SER A 36 -18.91 -7.00 -23.76
C SER A 36 -18.57 -5.52 -23.49
N GLU A 37 -17.29 -5.16 -23.44
CA GLU A 37 -16.87 -3.76 -23.31
C GLU A 37 -17.18 -2.93 -24.58
N LEU A 38 -16.98 -3.49 -25.77
CA LEU A 38 -17.39 -2.85 -27.03
C LEU A 38 -18.91 -2.62 -27.08
N LYS A 39 -19.71 -3.60 -26.64
CA LYS A 39 -21.16 -3.48 -26.51
C LYS A 39 -21.55 -2.38 -25.52
N LYS A 40 -20.95 -2.36 -24.33
CA LYS A 40 -21.18 -1.32 -23.31
C LYS A 40 -20.89 0.09 -23.83
N ARG A 41 -19.86 0.23 -24.64
CA ARG A 41 -19.47 1.50 -25.29
C ARG A 41 -20.32 1.87 -26.51
N ASN A 42 -21.35 1.08 -26.84
CA ASN A 42 -22.18 1.25 -28.02
C ASN A 42 -21.38 1.32 -29.33
N ILE A 43 -20.28 0.56 -29.43
CA ILE A 43 -19.49 0.49 -30.66
C ILE A 43 -20.20 -0.46 -31.65
N PRO A 44 -20.52 0.01 -32.87
CA PRO A 44 -21.17 -0.83 -33.86
C PRO A 44 -20.22 -1.91 -34.36
N PHE A 45 -20.71 -3.14 -34.47
CA PHE A 45 -20.00 -4.26 -35.07
C PHE A 45 -20.24 -4.24 -36.59
N ASN A 46 -19.21 -3.88 -37.36
CA ASN A 46 -19.20 -3.99 -38.81
C ASN A 46 -19.16 -5.48 -39.24
N ASP A 47 -19.34 -5.73 -40.54
CA ASP A 47 -19.40 -7.08 -41.10
C ASP A 47 -18.14 -7.92 -40.80
N GLU A 48 -16.97 -7.28 -40.79
CA GLU A 48 -15.70 -7.94 -40.44
C GLU A 48 -15.68 -8.41 -38.98
N MET A 49 -16.04 -7.53 -38.04
CA MET A 49 -16.12 -7.91 -36.63
C MET A 49 -17.19 -8.98 -36.40
N GLN A 50 -18.33 -8.92 -37.10
CA GLN A 50 -19.35 -9.97 -37.03
C GLN A 50 -18.84 -11.31 -37.55
N GLY A 51 -18.06 -11.32 -38.64
CA GLY A 51 -17.37 -12.51 -39.14
C GLY A 51 -16.42 -13.10 -38.09
N LEU A 52 -15.57 -12.28 -37.50
CA LEU A 52 -14.64 -12.71 -36.44
C LEU A 52 -15.36 -13.28 -35.20
N LEU A 53 -16.49 -12.69 -34.82
CA LEU A 53 -17.32 -13.21 -33.73
C LEU A 53 -17.99 -14.52 -34.07
N THR A 54 -18.39 -14.70 -35.33
CA THR A 54 -18.96 -15.95 -35.82
C THR A 54 -17.90 -17.05 -35.80
N ASP A 55 -16.70 -16.79 -36.31
CA ASP A 55 -15.57 -17.72 -36.27
C ASP A 55 -15.22 -18.13 -34.82
N PHE A 56 -15.20 -17.16 -33.91
CA PHE A 56 -14.96 -17.42 -32.50
C PHE A 56 -16.09 -18.25 -31.86
N ALA A 57 -17.35 -17.96 -32.18
CA ALA A 57 -18.49 -18.72 -31.70
C ALA A 57 -18.48 -20.18 -32.20
N GLU A 58 -18.21 -20.37 -33.49
CA GLU A 58 -18.08 -21.70 -34.11
C GLU A 58 -16.95 -22.51 -33.49
N TYR A 59 -15.80 -21.88 -33.24
CA TYR A 59 -14.66 -22.53 -32.57
C TYR A 59 -15.00 -23.04 -31.16
N ASN A 60 -15.81 -22.28 -30.42
CA ASN A 60 -16.23 -22.66 -29.06
C ASN A 60 -17.51 -23.51 -29.04
N GLY A 61 -18.13 -23.76 -30.20
CA GLY A 61 -19.37 -24.52 -30.32
C GLY A 61 -20.59 -23.90 -29.63
N LYS A 62 -20.55 -22.60 -29.33
CA LYS A 62 -21.60 -21.86 -28.62
C LYS A 62 -21.73 -20.45 -29.19
N SER A 63 -22.94 -19.90 -29.17
CA SER A 63 -23.15 -18.51 -29.55
C SER A 63 -22.44 -17.55 -28.59
N ILE A 64 -22.11 -16.34 -29.06
CA ILE A 64 -21.52 -15.28 -28.22
C ILE A 64 -22.36 -15.01 -26.98
N ALA A 65 -23.69 -15.00 -27.12
CA ALA A 65 -24.61 -14.74 -26.02
C ALA A 65 -24.54 -15.85 -24.94
N GLU A 66 -24.46 -17.12 -25.36
CA GLU A 66 -24.30 -18.26 -24.43
C GLU A 66 -22.93 -18.25 -23.75
N LEU A 67 -21.88 -17.85 -24.47
CA LEU A 67 -20.52 -17.71 -23.92
C LEU A 67 -20.45 -16.58 -22.88
N GLU A 68 -21.04 -15.42 -23.18
CA GLU A 68 -21.18 -14.31 -22.24
C GLU A 68 -21.98 -14.72 -21.01
N GLN A 69 -23.16 -15.31 -21.22
CA GLN A 69 -24.03 -15.75 -20.13
C GLN A 69 -23.32 -16.77 -19.23
N GLY A 70 -22.68 -17.79 -19.81
CA GLY A 70 -21.94 -18.79 -19.06
C GLY A 70 -20.75 -18.19 -18.29
N PHE A 71 -20.02 -17.25 -18.90
CA PHE A 71 -18.92 -16.55 -18.25
C PHE A 71 -19.39 -15.73 -17.05
N PHE A 72 -20.44 -14.91 -17.20
CA PHE A 72 -20.91 -14.08 -16.09
C PHE A 72 -21.55 -14.92 -14.97
N GLN A 73 -22.28 -15.99 -15.31
CA GLN A 73 -22.80 -16.94 -14.33
C GLN A 73 -21.68 -17.61 -13.53
N ASP A 74 -20.58 -18.02 -14.17
CA ASP A 74 -19.39 -18.57 -13.49
C ASP A 74 -18.77 -17.54 -12.53
N LYS A 75 -18.82 -16.25 -12.86
CA LYS A 75 -18.38 -15.17 -11.96
C LYS A 75 -19.41 -14.77 -10.92
N GLY A 76 -20.57 -15.41 -10.88
CA GLY A 76 -21.65 -15.12 -9.93
C GLY A 76 -22.36 -13.78 -10.17
N VAL A 77 -22.34 -13.28 -11.41
CA VAL A 77 -22.93 -12.00 -11.82
C VAL A 77 -23.84 -12.19 -13.02
N SER A 78 -24.81 -11.30 -13.21
CA SER A 78 -25.84 -11.45 -14.25
C SER A 78 -25.39 -10.94 -15.61
N ASN A 79 -24.50 -9.93 -15.62
CA ASN A 79 -24.06 -9.25 -16.83
C ASN A 79 -22.70 -8.55 -16.63
N TYR A 80 -22.21 -7.95 -17.71
CA TYR A 80 -20.93 -7.24 -17.73
C TYR A 80 -20.91 -6.03 -16.79
N ASP A 81 -22.00 -5.27 -16.66
CA ASP A 81 -22.03 -4.07 -15.83
C ASP A 81 -21.91 -4.43 -14.34
N GLU A 82 -22.60 -5.48 -13.91
CA GLU A 82 -22.47 -6.01 -12.54
C GLU A 82 -21.06 -6.55 -12.29
N TYR A 83 -20.48 -7.27 -13.27
CA TYR A 83 -19.09 -7.72 -13.18
C TYR A 83 -18.11 -6.55 -13.04
N TYR A 84 -18.27 -5.52 -13.86
CA TYR A 84 -17.47 -4.30 -13.84
C TYR A 84 -17.55 -3.59 -12.50
N GLN A 85 -18.77 -3.32 -12.01
CA GLN A 85 -18.98 -2.66 -10.72
C GLN A 85 -18.40 -3.48 -9.56
N SER A 86 -18.57 -4.80 -9.56
CA SER A 86 -18.04 -5.66 -8.49
C SER A 86 -16.52 -5.53 -8.35
N LYS A 87 -15.79 -5.40 -9.46
CA LYS A 87 -14.33 -5.27 -9.44
C LYS A 87 -13.88 -3.85 -9.12
N ILE A 88 -14.57 -2.82 -9.61
CA ILE A 88 -14.27 -1.42 -9.28
C ILE A 88 -14.46 -1.18 -7.77
N ASN A 89 -15.58 -1.65 -7.20
CA ASN A 89 -15.84 -1.52 -5.76
C ASN A 89 -14.76 -2.19 -4.89
N VAL A 90 -14.21 -3.32 -5.36
CA VAL A 90 -13.10 -4.00 -4.66
C VAL A 90 -11.80 -3.21 -4.76
N LEU A 91 -11.52 -2.59 -5.91
CA LEU A 91 -10.34 -1.75 -6.10
C LEU A 91 -10.41 -0.49 -5.22
N GLU A 92 -11.55 0.20 -5.21
CA GLU A 92 -11.77 1.39 -4.37
C GLU A 92 -11.59 1.06 -2.88
N LYS A 93 -12.21 -0.02 -2.39
CA LYS A 93 -12.03 -0.46 -0.99
C LYS A 93 -10.58 -0.80 -0.65
N SER A 94 -9.88 -1.50 -1.54
CA SER A 94 -8.46 -1.83 -1.34
C SER A 94 -7.60 -0.57 -1.24
N ASP A 95 -7.86 0.44 -2.06
CA ASP A 95 -7.07 1.67 -2.07
C ASP A 95 -7.38 2.55 -0.85
N GLU A 96 -8.63 2.58 -0.39
CA GLU A 96 -9.01 3.18 0.90
C GLU A 96 -8.31 2.49 2.09
N GLU A 97 -8.30 1.16 2.13
CA GLU A 97 -7.61 0.39 3.18
C GLU A 97 -6.11 0.66 3.21
N LYS A 98 -5.46 0.72 2.05
CA LYS A 98 -4.03 1.08 1.96
C LYS A 98 -3.78 2.49 2.48
N LEU A 99 -4.63 3.45 2.10
CA LEU A 99 -4.53 4.83 2.56
C LEU A 99 -4.68 4.92 4.09
N LEU A 100 -5.64 4.20 4.65
CA LEU A 100 -5.84 4.09 6.11
C LEU A 100 -4.61 3.50 6.80
N LEU A 101 -4.05 2.42 6.25
CA LEU A 101 -2.85 1.78 6.79
C LEU A 101 -1.64 2.71 6.78
N ASP A 102 -1.46 3.49 5.71
CA ASP A 102 -0.38 4.47 5.61
C ASP A 102 -0.56 5.64 6.58
N GLN A 103 -1.79 6.10 6.81
CA GLN A 103 -2.10 7.09 7.84
C GLN A 103 -1.75 6.56 9.23
N LEU A 104 -2.18 5.34 9.58
CA LEU A 104 -1.87 4.70 10.85
C LEU A 104 -0.36 4.50 11.05
N ARG A 105 0.38 4.17 9.99
CA ARG A 105 1.85 4.08 10.04
C ARG A 105 2.48 5.43 10.35
N ARG A 106 2.04 6.52 9.70
CA ARG A 106 2.54 7.88 9.96
C ARG A 106 2.26 8.30 11.38
N GLU A 107 1.05 8.07 11.88
CA GLU A 107 0.68 8.36 13.27
C GLU A 107 1.57 7.62 14.26
N ARG A 108 1.83 6.33 14.02
CA ARG A 108 2.73 5.53 14.87
C ARG A 108 4.16 6.10 14.88
N ILE A 109 4.70 6.47 13.72
CA ILE A 109 6.04 7.06 13.61
C ILE A 109 6.10 8.39 14.38
N HIS A 110 5.07 9.24 14.26
CA HIS A 110 5.00 10.49 15.02
C HIS A 110 4.93 10.25 16.54
N GLN A 111 4.15 9.26 16.99
CA GLN A 111 4.08 8.91 18.41
C GLN A 111 5.42 8.41 18.94
N LEU A 112 6.11 7.55 18.19
CA LEU A 112 7.44 7.05 18.56
C LEU A 112 8.46 8.19 18.70
N GLY A 113 8.51 9.10 17.71
CA GLY A 113 9.41 10.25 17.77
C GLY A 113 9.13 11.18 18.95
N GLN A 114 7.86 11.41 19.31
CA GLN A 114 7.52 12.22 20.48
C GLN A 114 7.89 11.55 21.82
N ILE A 115 7.77 10.22 21.90
CA ILE A 115 8.17 9.46 23.09
C ILE A 115 9.69 9.51 23.25
N GLU A 116 10.44 9.33 22.16
CA GLU A 116 11.90 9.41 22.16
C GLU A 116 12.39 10.81 22.60
N GLN A 117 11.82 11.88 22.05
CA GLN A 117 12.20 13.25 22.44
C GLN A 117 11.88 13.56 23.92
N LYS A 118 10.72 13.11 24.43
CA LYS A 118 10.35 13.31 25.83
C LYS A 118 11.23 12.51 26.80
N GLN A 119 11.70 11.34 26.40
CA GLN A 119 12.64 10.55 27.20
C GLN A 119 14.05 11.14 27.14
N ALA A 120 14.51 11.59 25.97
CA ALA A 120 15.82 12.22 25.80
C ALA A 120 15.96 13.49 26.67
N GLY A 121 14.95 14.37 26.67
CA GLY A 121 14.96 15.56 27.51
C GLY A 121 15.03 15.26 29.03
N LYS A 122 14.38 14.19 29.48
CA LYS A 122 14.46 13.75 30.88
C LYS A 122 15.84 13.17 31.22
N ASP A 123 16.40 12.33 30.36
CA ASP A 123 17.73 11.74 30.55
C ASP A 123 18.83 12.82 30.58
N VAL A 124 18.75 13.85 29.74
CA VAL A 124 19.66 15.02 29.80
C VAL A 124 19.51 15.77 31.12
N LEU A 125 18.28 16.07 31.56
CA LEU A 125 18.05 16.86 32.78
C LEU A 125 18.54 16.13 34.05
N TYR A 126 18.18 14.84 34.20
CA TYR A 126 18.63 14.06 35.36
C TYR A 126 20.13 13.77 35.32
N GLY A 127 20.68 13.49 34.13
CA GLY A 127 22.12 13.29 33.96
C GLY A 127 22.93 14.54 34.32
N ALA A 128 22.49 15.71 33.86
CA ALA A 128 23.11 17.00 34.20
C ALA A 128 23.05 17.31 35.70
N LEU A 129 21.92 16.99 36.35
CA LEU A 129 21.74 17.21 37.78
C LEU A 129 22.67 16.31 38.62
N TRP A 130 22.76 15.02 38.28
CA TRP A 130 23.65 14.08 38.97
C TRP A 130 25.13 14.38 38.74
N LEU A 131 25.51 14.70 37.50
CA LEU A 131 26.89 15.06 37.17
C LEU A 131 27.29 16.37 37.85
N GLY A 132 26.45 17.40 37.75
CA GLY A 132 26.70 18.71 38.37
C GLY A 132 26.77 18.62 39.89
N GLY A 133 25.81 17.92 40.52
CA GLY A 133 25.82 17.68 41.97
C GLY A 133 27.06 16.90 42.43
N GLY A 134 27.44 15.85 41.71
CA GLY A 134 28.64 15.06 42.00
C GLY A 134 29.94 15.88 41.87
N LEU A 135 30.02 16.76 40.87
CA LEU A 135 31.17 17.63 40.67
C LEU A 135 31.32 18.67 41.79
N ILE A 136 30.21 19.31 42.18
CA ILE A 136 30.19 20.31 43.27
C ILE A 136 30.61 19.67 44.60
N ILE A 137 30.04 18.51 44.94
CA ILE A 137 30.40 17.78 46.17
C ILE A 137 31.88 17.41 46.16
N THR A 138 32.39 16.94 45.02
CA THR A 138 33.79 16.56 44.87
C THR A 138 34.72 17.77 45.02
N LEU A 139 34.39 18.92 44.41
CA LEU A 139 35.17 20.15 44.53
C LEU A 139 35.22 20.68 45.97
N ILE A 140 34.08 20.68 46.67
CA ILE A 140 34.02 21.10 48.07
C ILE A 140 34.81 20.13 48.96
N SER A 141 34.72 18.82 48.72
CA SER A 141 35.42 17.81 49.51
C SER A 141 36.95 17.86 49.33
N LEU A 142 37.42 18.13 48.10
CA LEU A 142 38.84 18.31 47.81
C LEU A 142 39.41 19.57 48.47
N ASN A 143 38.66 20.69 48.48
CA ASN A 143 39.10 21.93 49.10
C ASN A 143 39.16 21.88 50.64
N ASN A 144 38.43 20.97 51.28
CA ASN A 144 38.39 20.85 52.75
C ASN A 144 39.54 20.02 53.36
N GLY A 145 40.55 19.64 52.55
CA GLY A 145 41.91 19.34 53.03
C GLY A 145 42.13 18.07 53.86
N LYS A 146 41.14 17.20 54.06
CA LYS A 146 41.30 15.91 54.74
C LYS A 146 40.58 14.81 53.98
N GLY A 147 41.30 14.10 53.11
CA GLY A 147 40.82 12.90 52.41
C GLY A 147 39.49 13.13 51.67
N GLY A 148 39.54 13.86 50.55
CA GLY A 148 38.35 14.22 49.78
C GLY A 148 37.54 12.99 49.33
N VAL A 149 36.25 13.00 49.62
CA VAL A 149 35.28 12.04 49.10
C VAL A 149 34.91 12.47 47.69
N ILE A 150 35.37 11.70 46.71
CA ILE A 150 34.99 11.88 45.31
C ILE A 150 33.69 11.13 45.08
N ALA A 151 32.66 11.83 44.62
CA ALA A 151 31.35 11.25 44.35
C ALA A 151 31.35 10.48 43.00
N TYR A 152 32.27 9.52 42.85
CA TYR A 152 32.50 8.76 41.62
C TYR A 152 31.21 8.17 41.03
N GLY A 153 30.33 7.65 41.89
CA GLY A 153 29.04 7.10 41.46
C GLY A 153 28.14 8.14 40.78
N ALA A 154 28.00 9.33 41.38
CA ALA A 154 27.17 10.40 40.82
C ALA A 154 27.75 10.98 39.52
N ILE A 155 29.08 11.14 39.45
CA ILE A 155 29.77 11.69 38.27
C ILE A 155 29.70 10.70 37.09
N ILE A 156 30.00 9.42 37.31
CA ILE A 156 30.00 8.39 36.26
C ILE A 156 28.57 8.09 35.79
N PHE A 157 27.63 7.89 36.73
CA PHE A 157 26.23 7.61 36.39
C PHE A 157 25.55 8.80 35.71
N GLY A 158 25.72 10.00 36.27
CA GLY A 158 25.18 11.23 35.69
C GLY A 158 25.77 11.53 34.31
N GLY A 159 27.08 11.31 34.14
CA GLY A 159 27.75 11.47 32.84
C GLY A 159 27.21 10.53 31.77
N ILE A 160 27.10 9.23 32.06
CA ILE A 160 26.55 8.26 31.11
C ILE A 160 25.11 8.63 30.73
N GLN A 161 24.27 9.01 31.69
CA GLN A 161 22.88 9.36 31.43
C GLN A 161 22.74 10.66 30.62
N PHE A 162 23.58 11.66 30.90
CA PHE A 162 23.63 12.93 30.17
C PHE A 162 24.07 12.75 28.71
N PHE A 163 25.19 12.06 28.47
CA PHE A 163 25.68 11.81 27.11
C PHE A 163 24.73 10.91 26.31
N ARG A 164 24.09 9.93 26.95
CA ARG A 164 23.07 9.09 26.30
C ARG A 164 21.83 9.88 25.92
N GLY A 165 21.43 10.86 26.75
CA GLY A 165 20.35 11.79 26.44
C GLY A 165 20.71 12.70 25.26
N LEU A 166 21.92 13.25 25.22
CA LEU A 166 22.39 14.11 24.13
C LEU A 166 22.51 13.39 22.79
N MET A 167 22.94 12.13 22.76
CA MET A 167 23.01 11.34 21.52
C MET A 167 21.63 10.94 20.99
N LYS A 168 20.58 11.02 21.82
CA LYS A 168 19.20 10.66 21.47
C LYS A 168 18.27 11.87 21.28
N SER A 169 18.72 13.08 21.65
CA SER A 169 17.99 14.34 21.50
C SER A 169 18.31 15.01 20.19
#